data_AF-A0A412ELH8-F1
#
_entry.id   AF-A0A412ELH8-F1
#
_cell.length_a   1.000
_cell.length_b   1.000
_cell.length_c   1.000
_cell.angle_alpha   90.00
_cell.angle_beta   90.00
_cell.angle_gamma   90.00
#
_symmetry.space_group_name_H-M   'P 1'
#
loop_
_entity.id
_entity.type
_entity.pdbx_description
1 polymer ?
#
loop_
_entity_poly.entity_id
_entity_poly.type
_entity_poly.pdbx_seq_one_letter_code
_entity_poly.pdbx_strand_id
1 'polypeptide(L)'
;MRKYTINLPRGLEVDISNLPEDFKEQIEQAFREYTSGTAKAYMYVDKLGFIDRCVERLNGNEDSDKVVNSLVEEAMIAEWRNNGEIIKEDDIYSFEFMEDCYKKGKEDARLNSHFGTDDHYIYDQIQKVLVQVITIVMNYRNEEDEKC
;
A
#
# COMPACT_ATOMS: atom_id res chain seq x y z
N MET A 1 -5.44 25.77 4.07
CA MET A 1 -5.54 24.32 4.32
C MET A 1 -4.28 23.67 3.79
N ARG A 2 -3.61 22.79 4.55
CA ARG A 2 -2.52 21.98 3.98
C ARG A 2 -3.14 21.00 2.98
N LYS A 3 -2.59 20.95 1.78
CA LYS A 3 -2.96 19.97 0.76
C LYS A 3 -2.30 18.65 1.12
N TYR A 4 -3.09 17.58 1.21
CA TYR A 4 -2.57 16.22 1.39
C TYR A 4 -2.90 15.42 0.14
N THR A 5 -1.86 15.01 -0.58
CA THR A 5 -2.00 14.34 -1.87
C THR A 5 -1.51 12.91 -1.74
N ILE A 6 -2.34 11.97 -2.19
CA ILE A 6 -1.99 10.55 -2.31
C ILE A 6 -1.77 10.19 -3.78
N ASN A 7 -0.97 9.17 -4.02
CA ASN A 7 -0.73 8.61 -5.35
C ASN A 7 -1.44 7.27 -5.48
N LEU A 8 -2.34 7.16 -6.46
CA LEU A 8 -3.02 5.93 -6.82
C LEU A 8 -2.37 5.30 -8.08
N PRO A 9 -2.73 4.07 -8.46
CA PRO A 9 -2.21 3.43 -9.66
C PRO A 9 -2.38 4.32 -10.91
N ARG A 10 -1.50 4.12 -11.89
CA ARG A 10 -1.41 4.94 -13.12
C ARG A 10 -1.06 6.42 -12.89
N GLY A 11 -0.49 6.75 -11.73
CA GLY A 11 0.00 8.10 -11.45
C GLY A 11 -1.12 9.10 -11.13
N LEU A 12 -2.26 8.59 -10.70
CA LEU A 12 -3.41 9.41 -10.33
C LEU A 12 -3.14 10.07 -8.96
N GLU A 13 -2.90 11.39 -8.97
CA GLU A 13 -2.72 12.20 -7.77
C GLU A 13 -4.06 12.74 -7.26
N VAL A 14 -4.38 12.48 -5.99
CA VAL A 14 -5.68 12.85 -5.39
C VAL A 14 -5.47 13.66 -4.13
N ASP A 15 -6.10 14.84 -4.06
CA ASP A 15 -6.18 15.62 -2.83
C ASP A 15 -7.28 15.05 -1.92
N ILE A 16 -6.87 14.38 -0.84
CA ILE A 16 -7.81 13.73 0.08
C ILE A 16 -8.64 14.75 0.89
N SER A 17 -8.20 16.01 0.93
CA SER A 17 -8.93 17.07 1.65
C SER A 17 -10.03 17.70 0.79
N ASN A 18 -9.99 17.51 -0.53
CA ASN A 18 -10.95 18.05 -1.47
C ASN A 18 -10.97 17.20 -2.74
N LEU A 19 -11.77 16.13 -2.72
CA LEU A 19 -11.90 15.24 -3.88
C LEU A 19 -12.46 16.01 -5.08
N PRO A 20 -11.94 15.76 -6.29
CA PRO A 20 -12.47 16.40 -7.49
C PRO A 20 -13.87 15.87 -7.81
N GLU A 21 -14.71 16.67 -8.47
CA GLU A 21 -16.08 16.26 -8.82
C GLU A 21 -16.11 15.03 -9.74
N ASP A 22 -15.09 14.91 -10.60
CA ASP A 22 -14.89 13.80 -11.54
C ASP A 22 -14.03 12.65 -10.94
N PHE A 23 -13.94 12.58 -9.61
CA PHE A 23 -13.12 11.56 -8.92
C PHE A 23 -13.49 10.13 -9.34
N LYS A 24 -14.79 9.86 -9.52
CA LYS A 24 -15.26 8.54 -9.95
C LYS A 24 -14.71 8.19 -11.33
N GLU A 25 -14.87 9.08 -12.29
CA GLU A 25 -14.45 8.92 -13.68
C GLU A 25 -12.93 8.71 -13.76
N GLN A 26 -12.15 9.44 -12.95
CA GLN A 26 -10.70 9.28 -12.87
C GLN A 26 -10.30 7.89 -12.35
N ILE A 27 -10.96 7.36 -11.33
CA ILE A 27 -10.70 6.01 -10.80
C ILE A 27 -11.07 4.94 -11.83
N GLU A 28 -12.23 5.07 -12.49
CA GLU A 28 -12.64 4.14 -13.54
C GLU A 28 -11.67 4.16 -14.73
N GLN A 29 -11.17 5.33 -15.12
CA GLN A 29 -10.15 5.46 -16.17
C GLN A 29 -8.83 4.80 -15.76
N ALA A 30 -8.34 5.06 -14.54
CA ALA A 30 -7.13 4.42 -14.03
C ALA A 30 -7.28 2.88 -13.96
N PHE A 31 -8.46 2.38 -13.59
CA PHE A 31 -8.77 0.96 -13.58
C PHE A 31 -8.81 0.36 -15.01
N ARG A 32 -9.44 1.05 -15.96
CA ARG A 32 -9.44 0.66 -17.39
C ARG A 32 -8.02 0.55 -17.95
N GLU A 33 -7.18 1.53 -17.66
CA GLU A 33 -5.78 1.52 -18.07
C GLU A 33 -4.96 0.44 -17.36
N TYR A 34 -5.23 0.17 -16.07
CA TYR A 34 -4.62 -0.93 -15.33
C TYR A 34 -4.93 -2.30 -15.96
N THR A 35 -6.18 -2.51 -16.36
CA THR A 35 -6.69 -3.79 -16.89
C THR A 35 -6.60 -3.93 -18.41
N SER A 36 -6.07 -2.93 -19.11
CA SER A 36 -5.96 -2.93 -20.57
C SER A 36 -5.24 -4.20 -21.09
N GLY A 37 -5.91 -4.93 -21.98
CA GLY A 37 -5.41 -6.20 -22.53
C GLY A 37 -5.70 -7.44 -21.69
N THR A 38 -6.33 -7.30 -20.52
CA THR A 38 -6.69 -8.45 -19.67
C THR A 38 -8.03 -9.05 -20.11
N ALA A 39 -8.12 -10.39 -20.10
CA ALA A 39 -9.34 -11.07 -20.48
C ALA A 39 -10.44 -10.91 -19.41
N LYS A 40 -11.70 -10.73 -19.84
CA LYS A 40 -12.87 -10.49 -18.96
C LYS A 40 -13.03 -11.52 -17.84
N ALA A 41 -12.61 -12.78 -18.07
CA ALA A 41 -12.65 -13.84 -17.06
C ALA A 41 -11.84 -13.51 -15.79
N TYR A 42 -10.87 -12.59 -15.88
CA TYR A 42 -10.02 -12.17 -14.76
C TYR A 42 -10.49 -10.87 -14.08
N MET A 43 -11.62 -10.28 -14.49
CA MET A 43 -12.11 -8.99 -13.98
C MET A 43 -12.16 -8.91 -12.44
N TYR A 44 -12.55 -9.98 -11.76
CA TYR A 44 -12.54 -10.00 -10.29
C TYR A 44 -11.13 -10.01 -9.70
N VAL A 45 -10.20 -10.73 -10.33
CA VAL A 45 -8.78 -10.74 -9.95
C VAL A 45 -8.18 -9.36 -10.18
N ASP A 46 -8.50 -8.74 -11.31
CA ASP A 46 -8.05 -7.39 -11.65
C ASP A 46 -8.54 -6.34 -10.67
N LYS A 47 -9.82 -6.42 -10.26
CA LYS A 47 -10.40 -5.54 -9.24
C LYS A 47 -9.63 -5.63 -7.92
N LEU A 48 -9.36 -6.87 -7.47
CA LEU A 48 -8.60 -7.10 -6.24
C LEU A 48 -7.14 -6.62 -6.39
N GLY A 49 -6.48 -6.92 -7.51
CA GLY A 49 -5.11 -6.50 -7.78
C GLY A 49 -4.96 -4.99 -7.86
N PHE A 50 -5.93 -4.28 -8.44
CA PHE A 50 -5.94 -2.83 -8.46
C PHE A 50 -6.06 -2.23 -7.05
N ILE A 51 -6.97 -2.77 -6.22
CA ILE A 51 -7.15 -2.34 -4.82
C ILE A 51 -5.86 -2.57 -4.02
N ASP A 52 -5.20 -3.72 -4.21
CA ASP A 52 -3.93 -4.03 -3.55
C ASP A 52 -2.83 -3.01 -3.92
N ARG A 53 -2.75 -2.64 -5.21
CA ARG A 53 -1.84 -1.58 -5.67
C ARG A 53 -2.17 -0.19 -5.12
N CYS A 54 -3.44 0.11 -4.85
CA CYS A 54 -3.80 1.34 -4.14
C CYS A 54 -3.25 1.33 -2.71
N VAL A 55 -3.40 0.21 -1.98
CA VAL A 55 -2.90 0.06 -0.61
C VAL A 55 -1.38 0.14 -0.56
N GLU A 56 -0.68 -0.54 -1.48
CA GLU A 56 0.79 -0.49 -1.58
C GLU A 56 1.31 0.94 -1.77
N ARG A 57 0.68 1.72 -2.65
CA ARG A 57 1.08 3.12 -2.89
C ARG A 57 0.75 4.03 -1.72
N LEU A 58 -0.36 3.79 -1.02
CA LEU A 58 -0.66 4.47 0.25
C LEU A 58 0.36 4.13 1.34
N ASN A 59 1.04 3.00 1.24
CA ASN A 59 2.10 2.59 2.17
C ASN A 59 3.50 3.06 1.76
N GLY A 60 3.59 4.07 0.86
CA GLY A 60 4.86 4.67 0.47
C GLY A 60 5.68 3.84 -0.52
N ASN A 61 5.11 2.75 -1.06
CA ASN A 61 5.77 1.91 -2.06
C ASN A 61 7.14 1.38 -1.57
N GLU A 62 7.31 1.22 -0.25
CA GLU A 62 8.50 0.60 0.33
C GLU A 62 8.46 -0.89 0.05
N ASP A 63 9.49 -1.38 -0.62
CA ASP A 63 9.70 -2.79 -0.87
C ASP A 63 9.83 -3.51 0.48
N SER A 64 9.02 -4.56 0.68
CA SER A 64 9.10 -5.40 1.87
C SER A 64 10.51 -5.93 2.09
N ASP A 65 11.25 -6.21 1.01
CA ASP A 65 12.63 -6.68 1.10
C ASP A 65 13.56 -5.60 1.66
N LYS A 66 13.32 -4.33 1.30
CA LYS A 66 14.08 -3.19 1.82
C LYS A 66 13.80 -2.97 3.30
N VAL A 67 12.54 -3.07 3.72
CA VAL A 67 12.17 -2.90 5.13
C VAL A 67 12.75 -4.02 5.98
N VAL A 68 12.63 -5.27 5.53
CA VAL A 68 13.23 -6.43 6.20
C VAL A 68 14.75 -6.26 6.30
N ASN A 69 15.43 -5.89 5.20
CA ASN A 69 16.88 -5.65 5.24
C ASN A 69 17.28 -4.57 6.26
N SER A 70 16.56 -3.44 6.32
CA SER A 70 16.83 -2.40 7.31
C SER A 70 16.61 -2.88 8.75
N LEU A 71 15.58 -3.68 9.01
CA LEU A 71 15.35 -4.25 10.35
C LEU A 71 16.47 -5.22 10.76
N VAL A 72 16.95 -6.04 9.82
CA VAL A 72 18.10 -6.94 10.09
C VAL A 72 19.36 -6.12 10.37
N GLU A 73 19.67 -5.11 9.56
CA GLU A 73 20.82 -4.23 9.80
C GLU A 73 20.74 -3.50 11.16
N GLU A 74 19.57 -2.95 11.51
CA GLU A 74 19.35 -2.29 12.79
C GLU A 74 19.55 -3.25 13.98
N ALA A 75 19.07 -4.49 13.88
CA ALA A 75 19.27 -5.52 14.90
C ALA A 75 20.74 -5.90 15.05
N MET A 76 21.47 -6.12 13.95
CA MET A 76 22.90 -6.42 13.97
C MET A 76 23.72 -5.28 14.62
N ILE A 77 23.39 -4.02 14.30
CA ILE A 77 24.04 -2.86 14.90
C ILE A 77 23.74 -2.76 16.40
N ALA A 78 22.50 -3.04 16.82
CA ALA A 78 22.10 -2.98 18.22
C ALA A 78 22.83 -4.02 19.07
N GLU A 79 22.89 -5.27 18.60
CA GLU A 79 23.61 -6.36 19.27
C GLU A 79 25.11 -6.08 19.38
N TRP A 80 25.74 -5.58 18.32
CA TRP A 80 27.14 -5.15 18.41
C TRP A 80 27.31 -4.08 19.48
N ARG A 81 26.49 -3.02 19.46
CA ARG A 81 26.64 -1.89 20.38
C ARG A 81 26.43 -2.27 21.84
N ASN A 82 25.49 -3.17 22.11
CA ASN A 82 25.11 -3.54 23.47
C ASN A 82 26.00 -4.65 24.04
N ASN A 83 26.35 -5.64 23.21
CA ASN A 83 26.97 -6.88 23.67
C ASN A 83 28.38 -7.08 23.10
N GLY A 84 28.80 -6.28 22.12
CA GLY A 84 30.10 -6.43 21.45
C GLY A 84 30.16 -7.63 20.51
N GLU A 85 29.00 -8.22 20.21
CA GLU A 85 28.89 -9.46 19.45
C GLU A 85 28.36 -9.20 18.04
N ILE A 86 28.88 -9.98 17.09
CA ILE A 86 28.33 -10.03 15.72
C ILE A 86 27.31 -11.16 15.70
N ILE A 87 26.05 -10.83 15.39
CA ILE A 87 24.99 -11.83 15.17
C ILE A 87 25.46 -12.82 14.11
N LYS A 88 25.31 -14.13 14.38
CA LYS A 88 25.66 -15.17 13.41
C LYS A 88 24.51 -15.39 12.44
N GLU A 89 24.85 -15.89 11.25
CA GLU A 89 23.89 -16.19 10.19
C GLU A 89 22.76 -17.12 10.67
N ASP A 90 23.09 -18.14 11.46
CA ASP A 90 22.10 -19.08 12.03
C ASP A 90 21.10 -18.39 12.97
N ASP A 91 21.52 -17.33 13.66
CA ASP A 91 20.67 -16.57 14.58
C ASP A 91 19.70 -15.65 13.81
N ILE A 92 20.11 -15.14 12.63
CA ILE A 92 19.25 -14.37 11.71
C ILE A 92 18.15 -15.25 11.14
N TYR A 93 18.46 -16.50 10.79
CA TYR A 93 17.47 -17.45 10.26
C TYR A 93 16.67 -18.17 11.34
N SER A 94 16.88 -17.84 12.62
CA SER A 94 16.10 -18.40 13.71
C SER A 94 14.62 -18.00 13.57
N PHE A 95 13.72 -18.93 13.90
CA PHE A 95 12.28 -18.70 13.78
C PHE A 95 11.82 -17.51 14.62
N GLU A 96 12.44 -17.32 15.79
CA GLU A 96 12.17 -16.24 16.73
C GLU A 96 12.57 -14.87 16.18
N PHE A 97 13.75 -14.76 15.55
CA PHE A 97 14.19 -13.53 14.91
C PHE A 97 13.33 -13.19 13.69
N MET A 98 13.04 -14.19 12.85
CA MET A 98 12.19 -13.99 11.67
C MET A 98 10.75 -13.63 12.04
N GLU A 99 10.20 -14.20 13.11
CA GLU A 99 8.88 -13.83 13.65
C GLU A 99 8.89 -12.39 14.18
N ASP A 100 9.94 -11.99 14.91
CA ASP A 100 10.10 -10.62 15.41
C ASP A 100 10.28 -9.61 14.27
N CYS A 101 11.07 -9.93 13.24
CA CYS A 101 11.19 -9.11 12.02
C CYS A 101 9.87 -9.01 11.27
N TYR A 102 9.11 -10.11 11.15
CA TYR A 102 7.81 -10.10 10.50
C TYR A 102 6.79 -9.26 11.29
N LYS A 103 6.75 -9.44 12.62
CA LYS A 103 5.86 -8.69 13.51
C LYS A 103 6.22 -7.20 13.51
N LYS A 104 7.51 -6.88 13.62
CA LYS A 104 8.02 -5.51 13.51
C LYS A 104 7.68 -4.93 12.15
N GLY A 105 8.00 -5.58 11.03
CA GLY A 105 7.62 -5.08 9.70
C GLY A 105 6.12 -4.82 9.56
N LYS A 106 5.28 -5.73 10.06
CA LYS A 106 3.82 -5.56 10.07
C LYS A 106 3.35 -4.39 10.94
N GLU A 107 4.01 -4.14 12.06
CA GLU A 107 3.73 -3.05 13.01
C GLU A 107 4.51 -1.76 12.68
N ASP A 108 5.48 -1.81 11.75
CA ASP A 108 6.44 -0.74 11.49
C ASP A 108 5.74 0.42 10.80
N ALA A 109 5.90 1.59 11.38
CA ALA A 109 5.43 2.85 10.81
C ALA A 109 6.17 3.23 9.53
N ARG A 110 7.06 2.43 8.94
CA ARG A 110 7.62 2.62 7.59
C ARG A 110 6.76 1.92 6.53
N LEU A 111 6.34 0.68 6.80
CA LEU A 111 5.36 -0.07 6.00
C LEU A 111 3.92 0.45 6.20
N ASN A 112 3.66 1.09 7.35
CA ASN A 112 2.42 1.77 7.67
C ASN A 112 2.62 3.29 7.83
N SER A 113 3.58 3.90 7.13
CA SER A 113 3.99 5.31 7.36
C SER A 113 2.91 6.37 7.17
N HIS A 114 1.88 6.08 6.39
CA HIS A 114 0.69 6.93 6.32
C HIS A 114 -0.38 6.62 7.36
N PHE A 115 -0.23 5.51 8.08
CA PHE A 115 -1.13 5.04 9.14
C PHE A 115 -0.54 5.18 10.57
N GLY A 116 0.73 5.57 10.70
CA GLY A 116 1.48 5.55 11.96
C GLY A 116 1.88 6.90 12.56
N THR A 117 1.35 8.04 12.09
CA THR A 117 1.59 9.35 12.74
C THR A 117 0.30 9.90 13.35
N ASP A 118 0.42 10.61 14.48
CA ASP A 118 -0.64 11.09 15.40
C ASP A 118 -1.79 11.92 14.78
N ASP A 119 -1.83 12.11 13.46
CA ASP A 119 -2.84 12.89 12.75
C ASP A 119 -4.02 12.00 12.33
N HIS A 120 -4.75 11.47 13.34
CA HIS A 120 -5.91 10.59 13.16
C HIS A 120 -6.95 11.12 12.17
N TYR A 121 -7.03 12.45 11.97
CA TYR A 121 -7.91 13.06 10.98
C TYR A 121 -7.50 12.72 9.54
N ILE A 122 -6.21 12.76 9.23
CA ILE A 122 -5.68 12.44 7.89
C ILE A 122 -5.91 10.96 7.58
N TYR A 123 -5.69 10.11 8.59
CA TYR A 123 -5.98 8.68 8.51
C TYR A 123 -7.43 8.39 8.13
N ASP A 124 -8.39 8.98 8.84
CA ASP A 124 -9.81 8.79 8.58
C ASP A 124 -10.19 9.26 7.17
N GLN A 125 -9.58 10.34 6.67
CA GLN A 125 -9.78 10.79 5.28
C GLN A 125 -9.19 9.81 4.26
N ILE A 126 -7.96 9.32 4.45
CA ILE A 126 -7.37 8.30 3.56
C ILE A 126 -8.26 7.05 3.51
N GLN A 127 -8.76 6.58 4.65
CA GLN A 127 -9.66 5.44 4.71
C GLN A 127 -10.98 5.69 3.97
N LYS A 128 -11.58 6.87 4.14
CA LYS A 128 -12.79 7.27 3.41
C LYS A 128 -12.57 7.27 1.90
N VAL A 129 -11.43 7.81 1.45
CA VAL A 129 -11.06 7.79 0.02
C VAL A 129 -10.86 6.37 -0.46
N LEU A 130 -10.13 5.52 0.29
CA LEU A 130 -9.93 4.12 -0.07
C LEU A 130 -11.23 3.33 -0.15
N VAL A 131 -12.17 3.53 0.77
CA VAL A 131 -13.51 2.92 0.71
C VAL A 131 -14.28 3.37 -0.54
N GLN A 132 -14.17 4.63 -0.94
CA GLN A 132 -14.76 5.11 -2.19
C GLN A 132 -14.11 4.43 -3.41
N VAL A 133 -12.78 4.34 -3.46
CA VAL A 133 -12.06 3.64 -4.54
C VAL A 133 -12.48 2.17 -4.63
N ILE A 134 -12.52 1.45 -3.50
CA ILE A 134 -13.01 0.07 -3.44
C ILE A 134 -14.43 -0.01 -3.98
N THR A 135 -15.31 0.90 -3.57
CA THR A 135 -16.70 0.92 -4.02
C THR A 135 -16.81 1.15 -5.53
N ILE A 136 -16.05 2.09 -6.09
CA ILE A 136 -16.03 2.38 -7.52
C ILE A 136 -15.52 1.17 -8.30
N VAL A 137 -14.36 0.63 -7.94
CA VAL A 137 -13.71 -0.49 -8.64
C VAL A 137 -14.55 -1.76 -8.55
N MET A 138 -15.11 -2.07 -7.38
CA MET A 138 -15.95 -3.25 -7.21
C MET A 138 -17.24 -3.17 -8.03
N ASN A 139 -17.82 -1.97 -8.17
CA ASN A 139 -19.02 -1.73 -8.97
C ASN A 139 -18.74 -1.41 -10.45
N TYR A 140 -17.47 -1.31 -10.85
CA TYR A 140 -17.10 -1.04 -12.24
C TYR A 140 -17.69 -2.09 -13.18
N ARG A 141 -18.29 -1.61 -14.26
CA ARG A 141 -18.83 -2.38 -15.40
C ARG A 141 -18.25 -1.80 -16.66
N ASN A 142 -17.80 -2.65 -17.58
CA ASN A 142 -17.29 -2.15 -18.85
C ASN A 142 -18.50 -1.83 -19.73
N GLU A 143 -18.72 -0.57 -20.12
CA GLU A 143 -19.88 -0.15 -20.92
C GLU A 143 -19.92 -0.80 -22.31
N GLU A 144 -18.81 -1.37 -22.78
CA GLU A 144 -18.76 -2.24 -23.95
C GLU A 144 -19.54 -3.56 -23.77
N ASP A 145 -19.93 -3.90 -22.54
CA ASP A 145 -20.73 -5.08 -22.20
C ASP A 145 -22.23 -4.89 -22.51
N GLU A 146 -22.73 -3.66 -22.74
CA GLU A 146 -24.15 -3.39 -23.06
C GLU A 146 -24.47 -3.42 -24.57
N LYS A 147 -23.47 -3.62 -25.43
CA LYS A 147 -23.61 -3.61 -26.89
C LYS A 147 -23.56 -5.01 -27.56
N CYS A 148 -23.58 -6.09 -26.79
CA CYS A 148 -23.65 -7.48 -27.30
C CYS A 148 -25.00 -8.13 -26.98
#